data_AF-A0A954YP41-F1
#
_entry.id   AF-A0A954YP41-F1
#
_cell.length_a   1.000
_cell.length_b   1.000
_cell.length_c   1.000
_cell.angle_alpha   90.00
_cell.angle_beta   90.00
_cell.angle_gamma   90.00
#
_symmetry.space_group_name_H-M   'P 1'
#
loop_
_entity.id
_entity.type
_entity.pdbx_description
1 polymer ?
#
loop_
_entity_poly.entity_id
_entity_poly.type
_entity_poly.pdbx_seq_one_letter_code
_entity_poly.pdbx_strand_id
1 'polypeptide(L)'
;MKAYGVDWLETAADPERFPFKLIANERGVAFFPRTTEHRDVKYPGLSYEDDFQGNALAAMVMPGVVEFRYHAAFSDSRVRHVAHAIIKHPRVMFAAQFAVTYQGRSIM
;
A
#
# COMPACT_ATOMS: atom_id res chain seq x y z
N MET A 1 2.49 8.02 -9.90
CA MET A 1 2.88 7.56 -8.55
C MET A 1 4.31 7.03 -8.61
N LYS A 2 5.19 7.40 -7.68
CA LYS A 2 6.53 6.81 -7.50
C LYS A 2 6.42 5.52 -6.67
N ALA A 3 7.25 4.52 -6.95
CA ALA A 3 7.26 3.27 -6.18
C ALA A 3 8.62 3.04 -5.52
N TYR A 4 8.61 2.75 -4.23
CA TYR A 4 9.78 2.51 -3.37
C TYR A 4 9.75 1.11 -2.78
N GLY A 5 10.92 0.52 -2.52
CA GLY A 5 11.03 -0.82 -1.94
C GLY A 5 10.54 -1.95 -2.84
N VAL A 6 10.30 -1.66 -4.13
CA VAL A 6 9.84 -2.67 -5.09
C VAL A 6 10.96 -3.63 -5.51
N ASP A 7 12.23 -3.23 -5.41
CA ASP A 7 13.35 -4.14 -5.66
C ASP A 7 13.36 -5.31 -4.66
N TRP A 8 12.89 -5.08 -3.43
CA TRP A 8 12.66 -6.14 -2.44
C TRP A 8 11.48 -7.06 -2.84
N LEU A 9 10.55 -6.57 -3.68
CA LEU A 9 9.44 -7.32 -4.25
C LEU A 9 9.73 -7.94 -5.62
N GLU A 10 10.75 -7.55 -6.35
CA GLU A 10 11.05 -8.14 -7.67
C GLU A 10 11.61 -9.56 -7.56
N THR A 11 11.90 -10.01 -6.33
CA THR A 11 12.07 -11.42 -5.96
C THR A 11 10.76 -12.10 -5.50
N ALA A 12 9.65 -11.36 -5.35
CA ALA A 12 8.38 -11.76 -4.73
C ALA A 12 7.39 -12.48 -5.67
N ALA A 13 7.90 -13.22 -6.66
CA ALA A 13 7.21 -14.44 -7.05
C ALA A 13 7.26 -15.50 -5.91
N ASP A 14 8.03 -15.24 -4.87
CA ASP A 14 8.12 -16.04 -3.65
C ASP A 14 6.91 -15.78 -2.71
N PRO A 15 6.00 -16.77 -2.54
CA PRO A 15 4.89 -16.69 -1.60
C PRO A 15 5.34 -16.47 -0.15
N GLU A 16 6.59 -16.80 0.20
CA GLU A 16 7.14 -16.63 1.56
C GLU A 16 7.29 -15.17 1.98
N ARG A 17 7.26 -14.22 1.02
CA ARG A 17 7.34 -12.79 1.33
C ARG A 17 6.00 -12.19 1.75
N PHE A 18 4.92 -12.96 1.63
CA PHE A 18 3.63 -12.59 2.19
C PHE A 18 3.53 -12.97 3.67
N PRO A 19 2.78 -12.19 4.47
CA PRO A 19 2.24 -10.89 4.12
C PRO A 19 3.32 -9.81 4.22
N PHE A 20 3.12 -8.70 3.52
CA PHE A 20 3.97 -7.52 3.64
C PHE A 20 3.14 -6.25 3.74
N LYS A 21 3.77 -5.14 4.09
CA LYS A 21 3.10 -3.87 4.36
C LYS A 21 3.40 -2.87 3.25
N LEU A 22 2.53 -1.88 3.10
CA LEU A 22 2.82 -0.69 2.31
C LEU A 22 2.29 0.58 2.99
N ILE A 23 2.88 1.71 2.59
CA ILE A 23 2.26 3.04 2.76
C ILE A 23 2.05 3.68 1.39
N ALA A 24 0.96 4.41 1.19
CA ALA A 24 0.67 5.03 -0.10
C ALA A 24 -0.14 6.33 0.00
N ASN A 25 0.08 7.22 -0.95
CA ASN A 25 -0.79 8.36 -1.28
C ASN A 25 -0.77 8.59 -2.79
N GLU A 26 -1.32 9.71 -3.28
CA GLU A 26 -1.39 10.00 -4.71
C GLU A 26 0.00 10.15 -5.37
N ARG A 27 1.01 10.51 -4.57
CA ARG A 27 2.36 10.79 -5.05
C ARG A 27 3.22 9.53 -5.08
N GLY A 28 3.07 8.62 -4.13
CA GLY A 28 3.94 7.45 -4.02
C GLY A 28 3.35 6.27 -3.26
N VAL A 29 4.00 5.12 -3.43
CA VAL A 29 3.80 3.89 -2.66
C VAL A 29 5.16 3.33 -2.23
N ALA A 30 5.26 2.89 -0.99
CA ALA A 30 6.43 2.20 -0.47
C ALA A 30 6.04 0.84 0.08
N PHE A 31 6.76 -0.20 -0.34
CA PHE A 31 6.55 -1.59 0.10
C PHE A 31 7.68 -2.04 1.02
N PHE A 32 7.36 -2.83 2.03
CA PHE A 32 8.33 -3.26 3.04
C PHE A 32 7.88 -4.50 3.82
N PRO A 33 8.81 -5.25 4.45
CA PRO A 33 8.48 -6.44 5.22
C PRO A 33 7.48 -6.19 6.35
N ARG A 34 6.70 -7.23 6.71
CA ARG A 34 5.77 -7.19 7.83
C ARG A 34 6.41 -6.75 9.16
N THR A 35 7.69 -7.04 9.36
CA THR A 35 8.45 -6.73 10.57
C THR A 35 8.77 -5.24 10.72
N THR A 36 8.62 -4.43 9.67
CA THR A 36 8.80 -2.98 9.72
C THR A 36 7.47 -2.30 10.05
N GLU A 37 7.47 -1.32 10.96
CA GLU A 37 6.25 -0.56 11.26
C GLU A 37 6.01 0.57 10.26
N HIS A 38 4.74 0.86 9.94
CA HIS A 38 4.38 1.87 8.94
C HIS A 38 4.97 3.25 9.26
N ARG A 39 5.06 3.61 10.55
CA ARG A 39 5.61 4.88 11.04
C ARG A 39 7.11 5.06 10.80
N ASP A 40 7.83 3.94 10.67
CA ASP A 40 9.28 3.93 10.50
C ASP A 40 9.68 4.15 9.03
N VAL A 41 8.72 4.01 8.11
CA VAL A 41 8.94 4.17 6.67
C VAL A 41 8.59 5.58 6.26
N LYS A 42 9.61 6.36 5.87
CA LYS A 42 9.43 7.75 5.42
C LYS A 42 10.18 7.99 4.11
N TYR A 43 9.47 8.56 3.15
CA TYR A 43 10.04 9.04 1.89
C TYR A 43 9.62 10.49 1.65
N PRO A 44 10.36 11.27 0.83
CA PRO A 44 9.96 12.63 0.50
C PRO A 44 8.51 12.71 -0.03
N GLY A 45 7.62 13.32 0.75
CA GLY A 45 6.20 13.47 0.42
C GLY A 45 5.31 12.26 0.73
N LEU A 46 5.82 11.23 1.42
CA LEU A 46 5.10 10.02 1.81
C LEU A 46 5.50 9.64 3.24
N SER A 47 4.62 9.93 4.20
CA SER A 47 4.82 9.63 5.61
C SER A 47 3.49 9.17 6.21
N TYR A 48 3.55 8.02 6.88
CA TYR A 48 2.50 7.55 7.76
C TYR A 48 2.87 7.94 9.18
N GLU A 49 1.93 8.53 9.91
CA GLU A 49 2.09 8.84 11.32
C GLU A 49 0.86 8.31 12.07
N ASP A 50 1.02 8.09 13.37
CA ASP A 50 -0.10 7.71 14.24
C ASP A 50 -1.20 8.77 14.25
N ASP A 51 -2.37 8.38 14.74
CA ASP A 51 -3.53 9.27 14.91
C ASP A 51 -3.91 10.02 13.63
N PHE A 52 -3.59 9.41 12.47
CA PHE A 52 -3.89 9.93 11.13
C PHE A 52 -3.22 11.28 10.82
N GLN A 53 -2.12 11.60 11.51
CA GLN A 53 -1.39 12.86 11.32
C GLN A 53 -0.49 12.85 10.06
N GLY A 54 -0.27 11.67 9.49
CA GLY A 54 0.50 11.49 8.26
C GLY A 54 -0.29 11.86 7.01
N ASN A 55 0.39 11.75 5.86
CA ASN A 55 -0.20 11.99 4.56
C ASN A 55 -0.30 10.71 3.71
N ALA A 56 -0.25 9.54 4.34
CA ALA A 56 -0.23 8.25 3.68
C ALA A 56 -1.21 7.26 4.33
N LEU A 57 -1.86 6.46 3.50
CA LEU A 57 -2.59 5.27 3.90
C LEU A 57 -1.60 4.17 4.29
N ALA A 58 -1.93 3.39 5.30
CA ALA A 58 -1.28 2.12 5.59
C ALA A 58 -2.10 0.96 5.01
N ALA A 59 -1.43 -0.06 4.48
CA ALA A 59 -2.08 -1.31 4.11
C ALA A 59 -1.24 -2.53 4.45
N MET A 60 -1.93 -3.67 4.50
CA MET A 60 -1.35 -5.00 4.47
C MET A 60 -1.62 -5.63 3.09
N VAL A 61 -0.64 -6.34 2.56
CA VAL A 61 -0.74 -7.07 1.32
C VAL A 61 -0.61 -8.56 1.63
N MET A 62 -1.65 -9.31 1.28
CA MET A 62 -1.76 -10.76 1.43
C MET A 62 -1.98 -11.37 0.05
N PRO A 63 -1.79 -12.69 -0.13
CA PRO A 63 -2.07 -13.31 -1.42
C PRO A 63 -3.52 -13.02 -1.85
N GLY A 64 -3.68 -12.34 -2.99
CA GLY A 64 -4.98 -12.01 -3.56
C GLY A 64 -5.69 -10.79 -2.98
N VAL A 65 -5.15 -10.09 -1.97
CA VAL A 65 -5.82 -8.92 -1.37
C VAL A 65 -4.86 -7.83 -0.87
N VAL A 66 -5.23 -6.57 -1.11
CA VAL A 66 -4.64 -5.38 -0.49
C VAL A 66 -5.67 -4.78 0.46
N GLU A 67 -5.37 -4.79 1.76
CA GLU A 67 -6.26 -4.28 2.80
C GLU A 67 -5.75 -2.94 3.35
N PHE A 68 -6.42 -1.85 2.97
CA PHE A 68 -6.16 -0.52 3.49
C PHE A 68 -6.78 -0.29 4.86
N ARG A 69 -5.98 0.26 5.78
CA ARG A 69 -6.44 0.74 7.09
C ARG A 69 -7.13 2.10 6.95
N TYR A 70 -8.10 2.34 7.84
CA TYR A 70 -8.78 3.63 7.94
C TYR A 70 -7.78 4.79 8.08
N HIS A 71 -8.07 5.91 7.43
CA HIS A 71 -7.37 7.16 7.64
C HIS A 71 -8.32 8.35 7.48
N ALA A 72 -8.39 9.23 8.47
CA ALA A 72 -9.39 10.32 8.53
C ALA A 72 -9.36 11.25 7.30
N ALA A 73 -8.17 11.54 6.76
CA ALA A 73 -7.99 12.35 5.57
C ALA A 73 -8.31 11.66 4.21
N PHE A 74 -8.67 10.37 4.20
CA PHE A 74 -8.89 9.59 2.98
C PHE A 74 -10.33 9.05 2.90
N SER A 75 -11.12 9.68 2.03
CA SER A 75 -12.43 9.18 1.63
C SER A 75 -12.33 7.90 0.78
N ASP A 76 -13.41 7.12 0.70
CA ASP A 76 -13.48 5.94 -0.18
C ASP A 76 -13.06 6.25 -1.63
N SER A 77 -13.47 7.40 -2.19
CA SER A 77 -13.09 7.81 -3.55
C SER A 77 -11.58 8.04 -3.68
N ARG A 78 -10.97 8.61 -2.65
CA ARG A 78 -9.54 8.90 -2.59
C ARG A 78 -8.73 7.61 -2.42
N VAL A 79 -9.19 6.68 -1.57
CA VAL A 79 -8.58 5.34 -1.44
C VAL A 79 -8.65 4.59 -2.78
N ARG A 80 -9.80 4.57 -3.46
CA ARG A 80 -9.93 3.96 -4.80
C ARG A 80 -8.96 4.57 -5.80
N HIS A 81 -8.80 5.89 -5.81
CA HIS A 81 -7.86 6.56 -6.71
C HIS A 81 -6.42 6.10 -6.46
N VAL A 82 -5.98 6.05 -5.19
CA VAL A 82 -4.66 5.54 -4.81
C VAL A 82 -4.51 4.08 -5.19
N ALA A 83 -5.48 3.24 -4.87
CA ALA A 83 -5.45 1.81 -5.17
C ALA A 83 -5.36 1.53 -6.67
N HIS A 84 -6.15 2.22 -7.50
CA HIS A 84 -6.05 2.16 -8.96
C HIS A 84 -4.67 2.55 -9.47
N ALA A 85 -4.05 3.59 -8.89
CA ALA A 85 -2.71 4.02 -9.28
C ALA A 85 -1.64 2.96 -8.92
N ILE A 86 -1.80 2.26 -7.79
CA ILE A 86 -0.89 1.17 -7.38
C ILE A 86 -1.01 -0.02 -8.32
N ILE A 87 -2.22 -0.56 -8.53
CA ILE A 87 -2.38 -1.81 -9.32
C ILE A 87 -2.07 -1.62 -10.81
N LYS A 88 -2.10 -0.38 -11.32
CA LYS A 88 -1.69 -0.03 -12.68
C LYS A 88 -0.19 0.29 -12.79
N HIS A 89 0.54 0.30 -11.68
CA HIS A 89 1.95 0.63 -11.70
C HIS A 89 2.75 -0.55 -12.30
N PRO A 90 3.63 -0.32 -13.31
CA PRO A 90 4.34 -1.40 -14.00
C PRO A 90 5.16 -2.32 -13.09
N ARG A 91 5.72 -1.77 -12.00
CA ARG A 91 6.49 -2.54 -11.02
C ARG A 91 5.64 -3.30 -9.98
N VAL A 92 4.32 -3.16 -10.01
CA VAL A 92 3.39 -3.78 -9.04
C VAL A 92 2.37 -4.67 -9.78
N MET A 93 2.73 -5.17 -10.96
CA MET A 93 1.84 -5.99 -11.79
C MET A 93 1.38 -7.29 -11.10
N PHE A 94 2.14 -7.80 -10.12
CA PHE A 94 1.72 -8.96 -9.33
C PHE A 94 0.39 -8.74 -8.60
N ALA A 95 0.06 -7.50 -8.23
CA ALA A 95 -1.17 -7.15 -7.53
C ALA A 95 -2.31 -6.76 -8.48
N ALA A 96 -2.13 -6.84 -9.80
CA ALA A 96 -3.12 -6.36 -10.77
C ALA A 96 -4.48 -7.09 -10.67
N GLN A 97 -4.48 -8.30 -10.12
CA GLN A 97 -5.68 -9.14 -9.92
C GLN A 97 -6.13 -9.22 -8.45
N PHE A 98 -5.50 -8.48 -7.55
CA PHE A 98 -5.83 -8.56 -6.13
C PHE A 98 -7.10 -7.76 -5.84
N ALA A 99 -7.95 -8.29 -4.98
CA ALA A 99 -9.06 -7.53 -4.41
C ALA A 99 -8.49 -6.37 -3.58
N VAL A 100 -9.19 -5.23 -3.56
CA VAL A 100 -8.80 -4.12 -2.68
C VAL A 100 -9.91 -3.88 -1.67
N THR A 101 -9.55 -3.90 -0.39
CA THR A 101 -10.48 -3.63 0.70
C THR A 101 -10.10 -2.37 1.47
N TYR A 102 -11.11 -1.67 1.98
CA TYR A 102 -10.96 -0.54 2.88
C TYR A 102 -12.02 -0.63 3.98
N GLN A 103 -11.59 -0.64 5.24
CA GLN A 103 -12.49 -0.84 6.39
C GLN A 103 -13.34 -2.12 6.27
N GLY A 104 -12.73 -3.21 5.78
CA GLY A 104 -13.40 -4.50 5.58
C GLY A 104 -14.38 -4.56 4.39
N ARG A 105 -14.53 -3.47 3.61
CA ARG A 105 -15.40 -3.42 2.42
C ARG A 105 -14.55 -3.52 1.15
N SER A 106 -14.96 -4.34 0.18
CA SER A 106 -14.35 -4.30 -1.15
C SER A 106 -14.64 -2.95 -1.82
N ILE A 107 -13.60 -2.36 -2.39
CA ILE A 107 -13.67 -1.09 -3.12
C ILE A 107 -13.21 -1.22 -4.57
N MET A 108 -12.59 -2.36 -4.92
CA MET A 108 -12.17 -2.80 -6.25
C MET A 108 -12.19 -4.33 -6.32
#